data_AF-X0XUW9-F1
#
_entry.id   AF-X0XUW9-F1
#
_cell.length_a   1.000
_cell.length_b   1.000
_cell.length_c   1.000
_cell.angle_alpha   90.00
_cell.angle_beta   90.00
_cell.angle_gamma   90.00
#
_symmetry.space_group_name_H-M   'P 1'
#
loop_
_entity.id
_entity.type
_entity.pdbx_description
1 polymer ?
#
loop_
_entity_poly.entity_id
_entity_poly.type
_entity_poly.pdbx_seq_one_letter_code
_entity_poly.pdbx_strand_id
1 'polypeptide(L)'
;MKNKMLLLALLVLLLAVPAASAEKTCGVYFTKIGCPVCSKTDPIILDQWVPSRNDVVIIEYMMESWYEPHAVLMGEYNLAHGTGGSVPLMIKNSKEKWSGIPAFYTNDHIFQHVEEFFEGDEGECLLKEGEISFEELNLNDLPEKPKLWAGSRLLVRTGDAQIESDFLKELLFANDLAGKLANAPYELKEVKAEPAPYSGGEIPFAQA
;
A
#
# COMPACT_ATOMS: atom_id res chain seq x y z
N MET A 1 -31.71 -43.23 -14.45
CA MET A 1 -30.44 -42.59 -14.90
C MET A 1 -30.55 -41.10 -15.23
N LYS A 2 -31.74 -40.51 -15.42
CA LYS A 2 -31.88 -39.08 -15.78
C LYS A 2 -31.63 -38.07 -14.63
N ASN A 3 -31.80 -38.47 -13.36
CA ASN A 3 -31.66 -37.55 -12.22
C ASN A 3 -30.21 -37.35 -11.72
N LYS A 4 -29.30 -38.30 -11.99
CA LYS A 4 -27.87 -38.16 -11.61
C LYS A 4 -27.11 -37.20 -12.53
N MET A 5 -27.55 -37.07 -13.78
CA MET A 5 -26.92 -36.18 -14.77
C MET A 5 -27.24 -34.71 -14.50
N LEU A 6 -28.42 -34.42 -13.91
CA LEU A 6 -28.82 -33.06 -13.54
C LEU A 6 -28.06 -32.55 -12.30
N LEU A 7 -27.78 -33.41 -11.32
CA LEU A 7 -26.98 -33.07 -10.13
C LEU A 7 -25.51 -32.79 -10.47
N LEU A 8 -24.93 -33.53 -11.43
CA LEU A 8 -23.56 -33.31 -11.86
C LEU A 8 -23.40 -31.97 -12.60
N ALA A 9 -24.40 -31.58 -13.41
CA ALA A 9 -24.40 -30.30 -14.11
C ALA A 9 -24.53 -29.09 -13.16
N LEU A 10 -25.28 -29.24 -12.05
CA LEU A 10 -25.42 -28.18 -11.04
C LEU A 10 -24.15 -27.98 -10.21
N LEU A 11 -23.41 -29.07 -9.93
CA LEU A 11 -22.16 -29.03 -9.15
C LEU A 11 -21.00 -28.38 -9.93
N VAL A 12 -20.98 -28.54 -11.25
CA VAL A 12 -19.97 -27.91 -12.12
C VAL A 12 -20.22 -26.41 -12.30
N LEU A 13 -21.49 -25.97 -12.24
CA LEU A 13 -21.84 -24.54 -12.38
C LEU A 13 -21.46 -23.71 -11.15
N LEU A 14 -21.37 -24.33 -9.96
CA LEU A 14 -20.92 -23.68 -8.71
C LEU A 14 -19.40 -23.48 -8.64
N LEU A 15 -18.62 -24.14 -9.51
CA LEU A 15 -17.15 -23.99 -9.57
C LEU A 15 -16.69 -22.91 -10.56
N ALA A 16 -17.62 -22.31 -11.31
CA ALA A 16 -17.34 -21.29 -12.31
C ALA A 16 -17.72 -19.88 -11.85
N VAL A 17 -17.84 -19.64 -10.54
CA VAL A 17 -17.84 -18.27 -10.02
C VAL A 17 -16.41 -17.78 -10.16
N PRO A 18 -16.11 -16.80 -11.05
CA PRO A 18 -14.81 -16.15 -10.99
C PRO A 18 -14.65 -15.65 -9.57
N ALA A 19 -13.55 -16.01 -8.91
CA ALA A 19 -13.21 -15.42 -7.63
C ALA A 19 -13.23 -13.91 -7.86
N ALA A 20 -14.24 -13.22 -7.31
CA ALA A 20 -14.22 -11.78 -7.25
C ALA A 20 -12.91 -11.44 -6.55
N SER A 21 -12.00 -10.74 -7.25
CA SER A 21 -10.80 -10.23 -6.60
C SER A 21 -11.32 -9.34 -5.47
N ALA A 22 -11.08 -9.73 -4.23
CA ALA A 22 -11.43 -8.89 -3.10
C ALA A 22 -10.74 -7.54 -3.29
N GLU A 23 -11.51 -6.45 -3.20
CA GLU A 23 -10.98 -5.10 -3.35
C GLU A 23 -9.88 -4.86 -2.33
N LYS A 24 -8.81 -4.19 -2.76
CA LYS A 24 -7.73 -3.83 -1.83
C LYS A 24 -8.15 -2.63 -1.01
N THR A 25 -7.88 -2.71 0.29
CA THR A 25 -7.91 -1.56 1.17
C THR A 25 -6.66 -0.70 0.92
N CYS A 26 -6.86 0.56 0.60
CA CYS A 26 -5.78 1.49 0.33
C CYS A 26 -5.61 2.52 1.46
N GLY A 27 -4.37 2.90 1.73
CA GLY A 27 -4.04 4.03 2.61
C GLY A 27 -2.93 4.89 2.04
N VAL A 28 -3.02 6.21 2.25
CA VAL A 28 -1.93 7.15 1.95
C VAL A 28 -1.24 7.52 3.26
N TYR A 29 0.08 7.34 3.30
CA TYR A 29 0.89 7.53 4.49
C TYR A 29 1.99 8.57 4.27
N PHE A 30 1.92 9.68 4.99
CA PHE A 30 2.98 10.67 5.03
C PHE A 30 3.82 10.49 6.30
N THR A 31 5.13 10.36 6.10
CA THR A 31 6.13 10.25 7.18
C THR A 31 7.32 11.15 6.89
N LYS A 32 8.24 11.26 7.86
CA LYS A 32 9.43 12.12 7.70
C LYS A 32 10.65 11.54 8.40
N ILE A 33 11.79 11.53 7.72
CA ILE A 33 13.09 11.23 8.31
C ILE A 33 13.39 12.13 9.52
N GLY A 34 13.81 11.50 10.63
CA GLY A 34 14.17 12.18 11.87
C GLY A 34 12.99 12.65 12.71
N CYS A 35 11.75 12.24 12.40
CA CYS A 35 10.57 12.48 13.21
C CYS A 35 10.47 11.43 14.35
N PRO A 36 10.58 11.81 15.64
CA PRO A 36 10.62 10.85 16.75
C PRO A 36 9.34 10.02 16.90
N VAL A 37 8.19 10.59 16.57
CA VAL A 37 6.91 9.86 16.60
C VAL A 37 6.86 8.87 15.43
N CYS A 38 7.29 9.31 14.24
CA CYS A 38 7.34 8.49 13.03
C CYS A 38 8.31 7.32 13.17
N SER A 39 9.47 7.52 13.82
CA SER A 39 10.44 6.43 14.07
C SER A 39 9.86 5.30 14.92
N LYS A 40 8.78 5.58 15.64
CA LYS A 40 8.03 4.59 16.42
C LYS A 40 6.88 3.97 15.64
N THR A 41 6.18 4.72 14.79
CA THR A 41 5.04 4.22 14.02
C THR A 41 5.45 3.48 12.76
N ASP A 42 6.42 3.99 12.01
CA ASP A 42 6.85 3.45 10.72
C ASP A 42 7.15 1.94 10.77
N PRO A 43 7.97 1.41 11.70
CA PRO A 43 8.24 -0.02 11.72
C PRO A 43 7.00 -0.85 12.09
N ILE A 44 6.06 -0.31 12.87
CA ILE A 44 4.83 -1.03 13.21
C ILE A 44 3.90 -1.09 11.98
N ILE A 45 3.77 0.02 11.25
CA ILE A 45 2.92 0.08 10.07
C ILE A 45 3.55 -0.74 8.94
N LEU A 46 4.80 -0.47 8.57
CA LEU A 46 5.42 -0.94 7.33
C LEU A 46 6.06 -2.32 7.45
N ASP A 47 6.61 -2.69 8.62
CA ASP A 47 7.33 -3.97 8.82
C ASP A 47 6.52 -5.04 9.58
N GLN A 48 5.44 -4.64 10.24
CA GLN A 48 4.62 -5.57 11.03
C GLN A 48 3.18 -5.65 10.51
N TRP A 49 2.48 -4.52 10.43
CA TRP A 49 1.07 -4.49 10.11
C TRP A 49 0.80 -4.77 8.62
N VAL A 50 1.47 -4.05 7.70
CA VAL A 50 1.32 -4.31 6.25
C VAL A 50 1.66 -5.77 5.89
N PRO A 51 2.78 -6.36 6.35
CA PRO A 51 3.07 -7.78 6.09
C PRO A 51 2.08 -8.78 6.69
N SER A 52 1.31 -8.40 7.70
CA SER A 52 0.29 -9.27 8.29
C SER A 52 -1.00 -9.37 7.45
N ARG A 53 -1.12 -8.55 6.38
CA ARG A 53 -2.32 -8.41 5.56
C ARG A 53 -2.01 -8.53 4.06
N ASN A 54 -2.85 -9.28 3.34
CA ASN A 54 -2.72 -9.47 1.88
C ASN A 54 -3.74 -8.65 1.07
N ASP A 55 -4.58 -7.90 1.76
CA ASP A 55 -5.65 -7.06 1.26
C ASP A 55 -5.33 -5.56 1.35
N VAL A 56 -4.17 -5.18 1.90
CA VAL A 56 -3.80 -3.77 2.10
C VAL A 56 -2.70 -3.31 1.15
N VAL A 57 -2.82 -2.06 0.69
CA VAL A 57 -1.75 -1.27 0.07
C VAL A 57 -1.56 0.04 0.82
N ILE A 58 -0.30 0.38 1.14
CA ILE A 58 0.07 1.71 1.64
C ILE A 58 0.91 2.45 0.59
N ILE A 59 0.44 3.63 0.18
CA ILE A 59 1.17 4.59 -0.64
C ILE A 59 1.93 5.52 0.31
N GLU A 60 3.23 5.29 0.47
CA GLU A 60 4.10 6.02 1.38
C GLU A 60 4.79 7.20 0.66
N TYR A 61 4.57 8.39 1.20
CA TYR A 61 5.31 9.61 0.89
C TYR A 61 6.23 9.94 2.07
N MET A 62 7.52 9.61 1.91
CA MET A 62 8.53 9.85 2.96
C MET A 62 9.27 11.15 2.69
N MET A 63 9.27 12.03 3.69
CA MET A 63 9.87 13.34 3.59
C MET A 63 11.27 13.40 4.23
N GLU A 64 12.27 14.00 3.59
CA GLU A 64 13.54 14.35 4.27
C GLU A 64 13.44 15.74 4.93
N SER A 65 12.78 16.68 4.25
CA SER A 65 12.60 18.06 4.71
C SER A 65 11.17 18.58 4.53
N TRP A 66 10.86 19.73 5.11
CA TRP A 66 9.54 20.39 4.98
C TRP A 66 9.38 21.20 3.68
N TYR A 67 10.37 21.19 2.80
CA TYR A 67 10.40 22.00 1.57
C TYR A 67 10.50 21.17 0.30
N GLU A 68 10.56 19.85 0.43
CA GLU A 68 10.66 18.94 -0.71
C GLU A 68 9.29 18.62 -1.31
N PRO A 69 9.23 17.98 -2.49
CA PRO A 69 7.97 17.73 -3.17
C PRO A 69 6.95 16.91 -2.37
N HIS A 70 7.36 15.88 -1.62
CA HIS A 70 6.46 15.14 -0.73
C HIS A 70 5.83 16.03 0.36
N ALA A 71 6.58 17.01 0.88
CA ALA A 71 6.08 17.99 1.84
C ALA A 71 5.00 18.88 1.23
N VAL A 72 5.27 19.37 0.02
CA VAL A 72 4.36 20.20 -0.75
C VAL A 72 3.08 19.42 -1.04
N LEU A 73 3.21 18.17 -1.50
CA LEU A 73 2.08 17.29 -1.77
C LEU A 73 1.21 17.06 -0.52
N MET A 74 1.81 16.84 0.66
CA MET A 74 1.04 16.76 1.90
C MET A 74 0.23 18.04 2.17
N GLY A 75 0.82 19.21 1.90
CA GLY A 75 0.14 20.49 1.94
C GLY A 75 -1.02 20.58 0.96
N GLU A 76 -0.86 20.09 -0.26
CA GLU A 76 -1.92 20.03 -1.28
C GLU A 76 -3.08 19.12 -0.84
N TYR A 77 -2.77 17.96 -0.27
CA TYR A 77 -3.76 17.07 0.35
C TYR A 77 -4.55 17.79 1.45
N ASN A 78 -3.87 18.57 2.29
CA ASN A 78 -4.53 19.33 3.34
C ASN A 78 -5.43 20.44 2.79
N LEU A 79 -5.01 21.13 1.72
CA LEU A 79 -5.85 22.14 1.06
C LEU A 79 -7.09 21.53 0.40
N ALA A 80 -6.97 20.33 -0.18
CA ALA A 80 -8.07 19.65 -0.84
C ALA A 80 -9.04 19.01 0.17
N HIS A 81 -8.52 18.34 1.20
CA HIS A 81 -9.28 17.40 2.03
C HIS A 81 -9.20 17.68 3.54
N GLY A 82 -8.53 18.75 3.95
CA GLY A 82 -8.35 19.11 5.37
C GLY A 82 -7.66 18.02 6.18
N THR A 83 -6.62 17.37 5.62
CA THR A 83 -5.94 16.22 6.22
C THR A 83 -5.09 16.55 7.45
N GLY A 84 -4.73 17.83 7.63
CA GLY A 84 -3.73 18.27 8.59
C GLY A 84 -2.32 18.35 7.99
N GLY A 85 -1.39 18.93 8.75
CA GLY A 85 -0.01 19.19 8.30
C GLY A 85 1.07 18.58 9.18
N SER A 86 0.74 17.53 9.95
CA SER A 86 1.65 16.86 10.88
C SER A 86 1.87 15.41 10.50
N VAL A 87 3.08 14.90 10.72
CA VAL A 87 3.45 13.50 10.52
C VAL A 87 3.64 12.79 11.87
N PRO A 88 3.43 11.47 11.96
CA PRO A 88 2.90 10.60 10.90
C PRO A 88 1.44 10.94 10.57
N LEU A 89 1.06 10.86 9.30
CA LEU A 89 -0.31 11.09 8.82
C LEU A 89 -0.74 9.89 7.98
N MET A 90 -1.82 9.22 8.40
CA MET A 90 -2.46 8.16 7.63
C MET A 90 -3.83 8.64 7.19
N ILE A 91 -4.14 8.39 5.93
CA ILE A 91 -5.40 8.76 5.31
C ILE A 91 -5.96 7.49 4.68
N LYS A 92 -7.14 7.07 5.12
CA LYS A 92 -7.88 5.95 4.54
C LYS A 92 -8.85 6.47 3.49
N ASN A 93 -9.68 7.44 3.86
CA ASN A 93 -10.66 8.07 2.97
C ASN A 93 -10.90 9.53 3.37
N SER A 94 -11.83 10.21 2.70
CA SER A 94 -12.19 11.61 2.96
C SER A 94 -12.66 11.88 4.40
N LYS A 95 -13.17 10.87 5.10
CA LYS A 95 -13.70 10.95 6.47
C LYS A 95 -12.70 10.44 7.51
N GLU A 96 -11.94 9.42 7.18
CA GLU A 96 -11.09 8.68 8.09
C GLU A 96 -9.61 8.99 7.82
N LYS A 97 -9.04 9.72 8.78
CA LYS A 97 -7.63 10.11 8.81
C LYS A 97 -7.16 10.18 10.25
N TRP A 98 -5.89 9.92 10.47
CA TRP A 98 -5.24 10.19 11.75
C TRP A 98 -3.97 10.99 11.56
N SER A 99 -3.53 11.66 12.63
CA SER A 99 -2.20 12.25 12.66
C SER A 99 -1.64 12.19 14.07
N GLY A 100 -0.38 11.75 14.16
CA GLY A 100 0.29 11.51 15.43
C GLY A 100 -0.23 10.30 16.18
N ILE A 101 0.48 9.95 17.25
CA ILE A 101 0.07 8.95 18.24
C ILE A 101 0.45 9.46 19.63
N PRO A 102 -0.27 9.10 20.70
CA PRO A 102 0.12 9.46 22.04
C PRO A 102 1.50 8.88 22.41
N ALA A 103 2.34 9.67 23.08
CA ALA A 103 3.72 9.30 23.38
C ALA A 103 3.85 7.98 24.18
N PHE A 104 2.85 7.66 25.01
CA PHE A 104 2.82 6.47 25.87
C PHE A 104 2.33 5.19 25.18
N TYR A 105 1.95 5.24 23.90
CA TYR A 105 1.55 4.02 23.18
C TYR A 105 2.69 3.01 23.14
N THR A 106 2.41 1.74 23.33
CA THR A 106 3.37 0.64 23.07
C THR A 106 3.25 0.23 21.61
N ASN A 107 4.12 -0.68 21.16
CA ASN A 107 4.02 -1.23 19.81
C ASN A 107 2.66 -1.89 19.58
N ASP A 108 2.18 -2.69 20.54
CA ASP A 108 0.85 -3.34 20.46
C ASP A 108 -0.29 -2.32 20.38
N HIS A 109 -0.21 -1.21 21.13
CA HIS A 109 -1.21 -0.14 21.03
C HIS A 109 -1.21 0.50 19.64
N ILE A 110 -0.04 0.70 19.03
CA ILE A 110 0.05 1.26 17.66
C ILE A 110 -0.53 0.25 16.68
N PHE A 111 -0.13 -1.02 16.75
CA PHE A 111 -0.61 -2.07 15.86
C PHE A 111 -2.13 -2.18 15.92
N GLN A 112 -2.69 -2.30 17.13
CA GLN A 112 -4.14 -2.36 17.33
C GLN A 112 -4.85 -1.10 16.81
N HIS A 113 -4.27 0.08 17.03
CA HIS A 113 -4.83 1.31 16.50
C HIS A 113 -4.90 1.29 14.98
N VAL A 114 -3.84 0.84 14.29
CA VAL A 114 -3.81 0.73 12.82
C VAL A 114 -4.86 -0.27 12.36
N GLU A 115 -4.94 -1.43 13.02
CA GLU A 115 -5.93 -2.46 12.70
C GLU A 115 -7.35 -1.91 12.79
N GLU A 116 -7.71 -1.28 13.92
CA GLU A 116 -9.02 -0.65 14.14
C GLU A 116 -9.32 0.46 13.12
N PHE A 117 -8.31 1.25 12.73
CA PHE A 117 -8.46 2.31 11.73
C PHE A 117 -8.84 1.75 10.35
N PHE A 118 -8.32 0.56 10.01
CA PHE A 118 -8.61 -0.13 8.76
C PHE A 118 -9.70 -1.21 8.89
N GLU A 119 -10.39 -1.32 10.02
CA GLU A 119 -11.63 -2.09 10.11
C GLU A 119 -12.77 -1.40 9.32
N GLY A 120 -13.67 -2.19 8.72
CA GLY A 120 -14.84 -1.67 7.99
C GLY A 120 -14.66 -1.52 6.47
N ASP A 121 -15.47 -0.65 5.86
CA ASP A 121 -15.70 -0.55 4.41
C ASP A 121 -14.41 -0.49 3.57
N GLU A 122 -14.42 -1.27 2.46
CA GLU A 122 -13.49 -1.24 1.32
C GLU A 122 -13.54 0.15 0.64
N GLY A 123 -12.51 0.72 0.03
CA GLY A 123 -11.09 0.36 -0.14
C GLY A 123 -10.38 1.41 -1.01
N GLU A 124 -10.94 2.62 -1.12
CA GLU A 124 -10.45 3.64 -2.06
C GLU A 124 -9.24 4.38 -1.49
N CYS A 125 -8.25 4.63 -2.35
CA CYS A 125 -7.18 5.55 -2.07
C CYS A 125 -7.72 6.98 -2.15
N LEU A 126 -7.70 7.74 -1.05
CA LEU A 126 -7.91 9.19 -1.16
C LEU A 126 -6.66 9.83 -1.78
N LEU A 127 -6.72 10.16 -3.07
CA LEU A 127 -5.72 10.96 -3.76
C LEU A 127 -6.04 12.46 -3.65
N LYS A 128 -5.12 13.31 -4.10
CA LYS A 128 -5.35 14.77 -4.16
C LYS A 128 -6.61 15.10 -4.97
N GLU A 129 -6.84 14.40 -6.06
CA GLU A 129 -7.93 14.61 -7.01
C GLU A 129 -9.27 14.03 -6.52
N GLY A 130 -9.25 13.07 -5.60
CA GLY A 130 -10.44 12.38 -5.11
C GLY A 130 -10.17 10.94 -4.68
N GLU A 131 -11.22 10.23 -4.32
CA GLU A 131 -11.17 8.81 -3.98
C GLU A 131 -11.16 7.96 -5.27
N ILE A 132 -10.33 6.91 -5.30
CA ILE A 132 -10.22 5.95 -6.40
C ILE A 132 -9.88 4.57 -5.85
N SER A 133 -10.48 3.50 -6.37
CA SER A 133 -10.10 2.14 -5.96
C SER A 133 -8.67 1.83 -6.36
N PHE A 134 -8.01 0.94 -5.61
CA PHE A 134 -6.64 0.53 -5.97
C PHE A 134 -6.61 -0.20 -7.32
N GLU A 135 -7.68 -0.92 -7.65
CA GLU A 135 -7.86 -1.65 -8.90
C GLU A 135 -7.90 -0.70 -10.10
N GLU A 136 -8.54 0.46 -9.98
CA GLU A 136 -8.62 1.47 -11.04
C GLU A 136 -7.42 2.43 -11.06
N LEU A 137 -6.68 2.55 -9.94
CA LEU A 137 -5.55 3.46 -9.82
C LEU A 137 -4.43 3.16 -10.83
N ASN A 138 -4.10 4.11 -11.69
CA ASN A 138 -2.88 4.00 -12.48
C ASN A 138 -1.66 4.42 -11.64
N LEU A 139 -0.78 3.47 -11.29
CA LEU A 139 0.39 3.73 -10.45
C LEU A 139 1.37 4.73 -11.06
N ASN A 140 1.32 4.88 -12.38
CA ASN A 140 2.15 5.84 -13.10
C ASN A 140 1.77 7.30 -12.84
N ASP A 141 0.52 7.55 -12.46
CA ASP A 141 -0.06 8.87 -12.24
C ASP A 141 0.15 9.36 -10.79
N LEU A 142 0.72 8.51 -9.92
CA LEU A 142 1.04 8.90 -8.55
C LEU A 142 2.13 9.99 -8.55
N PRO A 143 1.86 11.16 -7.94
CA PRO A 143 2.80 12.28 -7.93
C PRO A 143 4.04 11.95 -7.11
N GLU A 144 5.17 12.57 -7.42
CA GLU A 144 6.40 12.51 -6.60
C GLU A 144 7.02 11.13 -6.32
N LYS A 145 6.58 10.05 -7.00
CA LYS A 145 7.20 8.71 -6.95
C LYS A 145 7.18 8.10 -5.53
N PRO A 146 6.00 7.86 -4.94
CA PRO A 146 5.89 7.22 -3.63
C PRO A 146 6.46 5.80 -3.65
N LYS A 147 6.71 5.30 -2.45
CA LYS A 147 6.90 3.87 -2.20
C LYS A 147 5.54 3.20 -2.04
N LEU A 148 5.36 2.00 -2.58
CA LEU A 148 4.15 1.21 -2.37
C LEU A 148 4.47 -0.05 -1.56
N TRP A 149 3.76 -0.21 -0.46
CA TRP A 149 3.90 -1.33 0.46
C TRP A 149 2.67 -2.22 0.39
N ALA A 150 2.86 -3.52 0.20
CA ALA A 150 1.77 -4.50 0.19
C ALA A 150 2.30 -5.87 0.64
N GLY A 151 1.72 -6.44 1.70
CA GLY A 151 2.25 -7.65 2.32
C GLY A 151 3.75 -7.49 2.64
N SER A 152 4.56 -8.47 2.25
CA SER A 152 6.04 -8.41 2.41
C SER A 152 6.75 -7.82 1.20
N ARG A 153 6.10 -6.95 0.42
CA ARG A 153 6.66 -6.35 -0.81
C ARG A 153 6.70 -4.85 -0.75
N LEU A 154 7.74 -4.33 -1.40
CA LEU A 154 7.96 -2.92 -1.60
C LEU A 154 8.22 -2.66 -3.07
N LEU A 155 7.48 -1.73 -3.66
CA LEU A 155 7.73 -1.21 -4.99
C LEU A 155 8.28 0.21 -4.87
N VAL A 156 9.44 0.44 -5.49
CA VAL A 156 10.15 1.73 -5.49
C VAL A 156 10.37 2.19 -6.92
N ARG A 157 9.97 3.43 -7.22
CA ARG A 157 10.19 4.03 -8.54
C ARG A 157 11.47 4.87 -8.53
N THR A 158 12.49 4.41 -9.26
CA THR A 158 13.82 5.08 -9.35
C THR A 158 14.06 5.84 -10.66
N GLY A 159 13.08 5.85 -11.57
CA GLY A 159 13.16 6.53 -12.88
C GLY A 159 11.81 7.04 -13.38
N ASP A 160 11.79 7.55 -14.62
CA ASP A 160 10.59 8.16 -15.24
C ASP A 160 9.91 7.24 -16.26
N ALA A 161 10.44 6.02 -16.45
CA ALA A 161 9.85 5.04 -17.32
C ALA A 161 8.43 4.68 -16.83
N GLN A 162 7.51 4.59 -17.79
CA GLN A 162 6.14 4.16 -17.55
C GLN A 162 6.11 2.64 -17.74
N ILE A 163 5.70 1.94 -16.70
CA ILE A 163 5.52 0.48 -16.70
C ILE A 163 4.03 0.23 -16.55
N GLU A 164 3.48 -0.72 -17.30
CA GLU A 164 2.06 -1.06 -17.24
C GLU A 164 1.61 -1.26 -15.77
N SER A 165 0.64 -0.44 -15.34
CA SER A 165 0.21 -0.35 -13.94
C SER A 165 -0.29 -1.69 -13.43
N ASP A 166 -1.06 -2.41 -14.24
CA ASP A 166 -1.61 -3.72 -13.87
C ASP A 166 -0.49 -4.75 -13.63
N PHE A 167 0.57 -4.72 -14.43
CA PHE A 167 1.73 -5.58 -14.20
C PHE A 167 2.40 -5.27 -12.85
N LEU A 168 2.60 -3.99 -12.53
CA LEU A 168 3.18 -3.59 -11.24
C LEU A 168 2.31 -4.01 -10.05
N LYS A 169 0.98 -3.85 -10.15
CA LYS A 169 0.03 -4.30 -9.14
C LYS A 169 0.06 -5.82 -8.97
N GLU A 170 0.15 -6.57 -10.06
CA GLU A 170 0.31 -8.02 -9.98
C GLU A 170 1.59 -8.41 -9.23
N LEU A 171 2.71 -7.70 -9.45
CA LEU A 171 3.96 -7.97 -8.72
C LEU A 171 3.83 -7.71 -7.21
N LEU A 172 2.97 -6.80 -6.76
CA LEU A 172 2.74 -6.57 -5.33
C LEU A 172 2.03 -7.74 -4.63
N PHE A 173 1.25 -8.54 -5.36
CA PHE A 173 0.38 -9.58 -4.77
C PHE A 173 0.59 -11.00 -5.32
N ALA A 174 1.44 -11.20 -6.32
CA ALA A 174 1.66 -12.50 -6.95
C ALA A 174 2.17 -13.57 -5.97
N ASN A 175 1.49 -14.71 -5.83
CA ASN A 175 2.05 -15.83 -5.04
C ASN A 175 3.34 -16.40 -5.65
N ASP A 176 3.43 -16.41 -6.98
CA ASP A 176 4.61 -16.84 -7.75
C ASP A 176 5.27 -15.63 -8.43
N LEU A 177 6.10 -14.91 -7.68
CA LEU A 177 6.81 -13.75 -8.20
C LEU A 177 7.81 -14.14 -9.30
N ALA A 178 8.55 -15.24 -9.10
CA ALA A 178 9.56 -15.69 -10.05
C ALA A 178 8.93 -16.04 -11.41
N GLY A 179 7.80 -16.74 -11.43
CA GLY A 179 7.06 -17.05 -12.64
C GLY A 179 6.49 -15.80 -13.32
N LYS A 180 6.03 -14.81 -12.56
CA LYS A 180 5.57 -13.52 -13.11
C LYS A 180 6.69 -12.73 -13.75
N LEU A 181 7.84 -12.65 -13.10
CA LEU A 181 9.03 -11.98 -13.62
C LEU A 181 9.59 -12.70 -14.87
N ALA A 182 9.61 -14.03 -14.89
CA ALA A 182 10.09 -14.80 -16.04
C ALA A 182 9.30 -14.56 -17.35
N ASN A 183 8.04 -14.12 -17.24
CA ASN A 183 7.18 -13.81 -18.38
C ASN A 183 6.96 -12.31 -18.57
N ALA A 184 7.75 -11.47 -17.90
CA ALA A 184 7.61 -10.02 -17.99
C ALA A 184 7.89 -9.54 -19.43
N PRO A 185 7.12 -8.56 -19.94
CA PRO A 185 7.40 -7.94 -21.24
C PRO A 185 8.55 -6.92 -21.18
N TYR A 186 9.36 -6.95 -20.12
CA TYR A 186 10.41 -6.00 -19.81
C TYR A 186 11.76 -6.69 -19.68
N GLU A 187 12.83 -5.97 -19.96
CA GLU A 187 14.18 -6.41 -19.59
C GLU A 187 14.33 -6.29 -18.07
N LEU A 188 14.48 -7.44 -17.41
CA LEU A 188 14.65 -7.50 -15.96
C LEU A 188 16.12 -7.64 -15.61
N LYS A 189 16.52 -6.89 -14.58
CA LYS A 189 17.84 -6.98 -13.98
C LYS A 189 17.67 -7.10 -12.48
N GLU A 190 18.05 -8.26 -11.94
CA GLU A 190 18.18 -8.44 -10.50
C GLU A 190 19.26 -7.48 -9.97
N VAL A 191 18.95 -6.81 -8.86
CA VAL A 191 19.88 -5.90 -8.20
C VAL A 191 20.11 -6.36 -6.77
N LYS A 192 21.14 -5.82 -6.13
CA LYS A 192 21.33 -6.08 -4.71
C LYS A 192 20.20 -5.41 -3.95
N ALA A 193 19.51 -6.17 -3.09
CA ALA A 193 18.52 -5.60 -2.20
C ALA A 193 19.17 -4.55 -1.28
N GLU A 194 18.57 -3.36 -1.27
CA GLU A 194 18.91 -2.28 -0.35
C GLU A 194 17.81 -2.16 0.70
N PRO A 195 18.15 -1.96 1.98
CA PRO A 195 17.15 -1.72 3.01
C PRO A 195 16.31 -0.48 2.70
N ALA A 196 15.01 -0.56 2.97
CA ALA A 196 14.10 0.55 2.78
C ALA A 196 14.16 1.50 3.98
N PRO A 197 14.53 2.78 3.79
CA PRO A 197 14.61 3.73 4.89
C PRO A 197 13.22 4.08 5.45
N TYR A 198 13.16 4.28 6.76
CA TYR A 198 12.06 4.93 7.48
C TYR A 198 12.63 5.94 8.50
N SER A 199 11.77 6.66 9.24
CA SER A 199 12.20 7.78 10.08
C SER A 199 13.33 7.50 11.08
N GLY A 200 13.39 6.27 11.61
CA GLY A 200 14.33 5.87 12.67
C GLY A 200 15.30 4.75 12.29
N GLY A 201 15.31 4.30 11.04
CA GLY A 201 16.10 3.13 10.64
C GLY A 201 15.77 2.65 9.24
N GLU A 202 15.90 1.33 9.05
CA GLU A 202 15.69 0.69 7.76
C GLU A 202 15.00 -0.68 7.91
N ILE A 203 14.23 -1.08 6.90
CA ILE A 203 13.59 -2.39 6.80
C ILE A 203 14.36 -3.22 5.76
N PRO A 204 14.97 -4.35 6.15
CA PRO A 204 15.77 -5.16 5.23
C PRO A 204 14.89 -6.00 4.31
N PHE A 205 15.28 -6.10 3.04
CA PHE A 205 14.68 -7.01 2.06
C PHE A 205 15.69 -8.07 1.63
N ALA A 206 15.22 -9.29 1.43
CA ALA A 206 16.08 -10.41 1.04
C ALA A 206 16.49 -10.38 -0.44
N GLN A 207 15.65 -9.80 -1.31
CA GLN A 207 15.75 -9.84 -2.78
C GLN A 207 15.23 -8.53 -3.39
N ALA A 208 15.76 -8.13 -4.55
CA ALA A 208 15.32 -6.96 -5.32
C ALA A 208 15.50 -7.15 -6.83
#